data_AF-A0A848YE40-F1
#
_entry.id   AF-A0A848YE40-F1
#
_cell.length_a   1.000
_cell.length_b   1.000
_cell.length_c   1.000
_cell.angle_alpha   90.00
_cell.angle_beta   90.00
_cell.angle_gamma   90.00
#
_symmetry.space_group_name_H-M   'P 1'
#
loop_
_entity.id
_entity.type
_entity.pdbx_description
1 polymer ?
#
loop_
_entity_poly.entity_id
_entity_poly.type
_entity_poly.pdbx_seq_one_letter_code
_entity_poly.pdbx_strand_id
1 'polypeptide(L)'
;AEVDDHARLREVERKHIATTPDGEREEIRQILQSKGLTGAALEDAVAAITSNEETWIETMLTEEYGLSPVLRKPLFSGASTFAAFLICGAVPLFPYLFGVEAAFSIAIAMTAAVFFGIGALKARWSLATWWASGLETLGVGMLAAAAAFAVGYLLRDLV
;
A
#
# COMPACT_ATOMS: atom_id res chain seq x y z
N ALA A 1 -0.61 -13.24 -5.21
CA ALA A 1 -1.24 -12.41 -6.25
C ALA A 1 -0.18 -11.52 -6.89
N GLU A 2 0.21 -10.38 -6.31
CA GLU A 2 1.19 -9.46 -6.93
C GLU A 2 2.54 -10.09 -7.29
N VAL A 3 3.18 -10.82 -6.35
CA VAL A 3 4.46 -11.51 -6.59
C VAL A 3 4.34 -12.59 -7.70
N ASP A 4 3.21 -13.28 -7.71
CA ASP A 4 2.93 -14.36 -8.68
C ASP A 4 2.70 -13.79 -10.08
N ASP A 5 1.95 -12.68 -10.17
CA ASP A 5 1.69 -11.98 -11.41
C ASP A 5 2.97 -11.35 -11.99
N HIS A 6 3.83 -10.78 -11.13
CA HIS A 6 5.14 -10.29 -11.54
C HIS A 6 6.03 -11.42 -12.09
N ALA A 7 6.04 -12.58 -11.46
CA ALA A 7 6.80 -13.74 -11.96
C ALA A 7 6.25 -14.25 -13.29
N ARG A 8 4.91 -14.28 -13.44
CA ARG A 8 4.22 -14.67 -14.67
C ARG A 8 4.54 -13.73 -15.82
N LEU A 9 4.41 -12.42 -15.62
CA LEU A 9 4.69 -11.41 -16.66
C LEU A 9 6.15 -11.42 -17.08
N ARG A 10 7.06 -11.60 -16.12
CA ARG A 10 8.48 -11.75 -16.42
C ARG A 10 8.79 -12.91 -17.37
N GLU A 11 8.10 -14.04 -17.20
CA GLU A 11 8.27 -15.20 -18.08
C GLU A 11 7.62 -14.97 -19.46
N VAL A 12 6.52 -14.23 -19.52
CA VAL A 12 5.92 -13.79 -20.79
C VAL A 12 6.90 -12.93 -21.56
N GLU A 13 7.51 -11.91 -20.92
CA GLU A 13 8.47 -11.02 -21.58
C GLU A 13 9.73 -11.73 -22.04
N ARG A 14 10.27 -12.63 -21.21
CA ARG A 14 11.38 -13.48 -21.63
C ARG A 14 11.05 -14.26 -22.91
N LYS A 15 9.84 -14.80 -23.01
CA LYS A 15 9.40 -15.53 -24.19
C LYS A 15 9.22 -14.62 -25.40
N HIS A 16 8.68 -13.42 -25.22
CA HIS A 16 8.53 -12.45 -26.30
C HIS A 16 9.89 -12.00 -26.84
N ILE A 17 10.83 -11.64 -25.98
CA ILE A 17 12.20 -11.27 -26.37
C ILE A 17 12.88 -12.41 -27.12
N ALA A 18 12.67 -13.67 -26.71
CA ALA A 18 13.24 -14.83 -27.37
C ALA A 18 12.59 -15.14 -28.74
N THR A 19 11.30 -14.83 -28.93
CA THR A 19 10.54 -15.21 -30.14
C THR A 19 10.41 -14.09 -31.16
N THR A 20 10.32 -12.84 -30.71
CA THR A 20 10.09 -11.65 -31.54
C THR A 20 10.96 -10.46 -31.09
N PRO A 21 12.30 -10.62 -31.03
CA PRO A 21 13.20 -9.61 -30.48
C PRO A 21 13.10 -8.25 -31.18
N ASP A 22 12.88 -8.22 -32.49
CA ASP A 22 12.78 -6.96 -33.24
C ASP A 22 11.50 -6.17 -32.90
N GLY A 23 10.41 -6.88 -32.60
CA GLY A 23 9.17 -6.27 -32.13
C GLY A 23 9.35 -5.66 -30.75
N GLU A 24 9.89 -6.43 -29.81
CA GLU A 24 10.16 -5.97 -28.44
C GLU A 24 11.13 -4.76 -28.39
N ARG A 25 12.09 -4.67 -29.32
CA ARG A 25 12.99 -3.49 -29.41
C ARG A 25 12.23 -2.25 -29.87
N GLU A 26 11.26 -2.43 -30.77
CA GLU A 26 10.39 -1.36 -31.23
C GLU A 26 9.48 -0.86 -30.11
N GLU A 27 9.04 -1.74 -29.21
CA GLU A 27 8.28 -1.33 -28.01
C GLU A 27 9.13 -0.44 -27.08
N ILE A 28 10.37 -0.83 -26.79
CA ILE A 28 11.32 0.03 -26.05
C ILE A 28 11.53 1.37 -26.76
N ARG A 29 11.65 1.37 -28.09
CA ARG A 29 11.79 2.61 -28.87
C ARG A 29 10.57 3.51 -28.68
N GLN A 30 9.36 2.97 -28.76
CA GLN A 30 8.12 3.73 -28.58
C GLN A 30 7.97 4.27 -27.16
N ILE A 31 8.31 3.47 -26.14
CA ILE A 31 8.36 3.89 -24.73
C ILE A 31 9.29 5.09 -24.57
N LEU A 32 10.51 5.01 -25.08
CA LEU A 32 11.48 6.11 -24.97
C LEU A 32 11.08 7.34 -25.80
N GLN A 33 10.48 7.17 -26.97
CA GLN A 33 9.92 8.27 -27.76
C GLN A 33 8.80 9.00 -27.01
N SER A 34 7.92 8.27 -26.32
CA SER A 34 6.87 8.87 -25.49
C SER A 34 7.42 9.69 -24.33
N LYS A 35 8.63 9.38 -23.87
CA LYS A 35 9.39 10.16 -22.87
C LYS A 35 10.15 11.35 -23.48
N GLY A 36 10.07 11.53 -24.80
CA GLY A 36 10.65 12.65 -25.52
C GLY A 36 12.05 12.41 -26.09
N LEU A 37 12.57 11.17 -26.06
CA LEU A 37 13.86 10.85 -26.69
C LEU A 37 13.73 10.81 -28.21
N THR A 38 14.70 11.38 -28.92
CA THR A 38 14.72 11.43 -30.39
C THR A 38 16.15 11.31 -30.94
N GLY A 39 16.26 11.00 -32.23
CA GLY A 39 17.54 10.96 -32.96
C GLY A 39 18.51 9.91 -32.41
N ALA A 40 19.81 10.23 -32.42
CA ALA A 40 20.86 9.31 -31.98
C ALA A 40 20.70 8.89 -30.51
N ALA A 41 20.27 9.81 -29.63
CA ALA A 41 20.09 9.52 -28.21
C ALA A 41 19.01 8.44 -27.96
N LEU A 42 17.97 8.40 -28.79
CA LEU A 42 16.96 7.35 -28.74
C LEU A 42 17.56 6.00 -29.11
N GLU A 43 18.23 5.90 -30.26
CA GLU A 43 18.79 4.64 -30.73
C GLU A 43 19.89 4.11 -29.81
N ASP A 44 20.73 4.98 -29.26
CA ASP A 44 21.75 4.62 -28.28
C ASP A 44 21.12 4.07 -26.98
N ALA A 45 20.03 4.68 -26.51
CA ALA A 45 19.31 4.23 -25.33
C ALA A 45 18.59 2.88 -25.57
N VAL A 46 17.94 2.72 -26.72
CA VAL A 46 17.34 1.43 -27.14
C VAL A 46 18.42 0.35 -27.18
N ALA A 47 19.56 0.61 -27.81
CA ALA A 47 20.66 -0.34 -27.90
C ALA A 47 21.23 -0.69 -26.52
N ALA A 48 21.40 0.30 -25.64
CA ALA A 48 21.89 0.09 -24.29
C ALA A 48 20.95 -0.80 -23.46
N ILE A 49 19.65 -0.49 -23.44
CA ILE A 49 18.65 -1.26 -22.68
C ILE A 49 18.53 -2.68 -23.23
N THR A 50 18.42 -2.82 -24.56
CA THR A 50 18.18 -4.12 -25.22
C THR A 50 19.44 -4.98 -25.33
N SER A 51 20.61 -4.47 -24.93
CA SER A 51 21.85 -5.25 -24.86
C SER A 51 21.91 -6.19 -23.65
N ASN A 52 21.11 -5.92 -22.61
CA ASN A 52 21.02 -6.72 -21.40
C ASN A 52 19.58 -7.22 -21.23
N GLU A 53 19.37 -8.52 -21.35
CA GLU A 53 18.05 -9.15 -21.25
C GLU A 53 17.35 -8.81 -19.91
N GLU A 54 18.10 -8.77 -18.81
CA GLU A 54 17.53 -8.47 -17.49
C GLU A 54 17.02 -7.02 -17.43
N THR A 55 17.84 -6.06 -17.87
CA THR A 55 17.45 -4.64 -17.92
C THR A 55 16.31 -4.39 -18.90
N TRP A 56 16.28 -5.11 -20.01
CA TRP A 56 15.20 -5.04 -20.99
C TRP A 56 13.87 -5.51 -20.37
N ILE A 57 13.87 -6.70 -19.75
CA ILE A 57 12.67 -7.24 -19.07
C ILE A 57 12.23 -6.32 -17.93
N GLU A 58 13.15 -5.83 -17.10
CA GLU A 58 12.81 -4.89 -16.01
C GLU A 58 12.21 -3.60 -16.54
N THR A 59 12.70 -3.10 -17.68
CA THR A 59 12.15 -1.92 -18.34
C THR A 59 10.73 -2.19 -18.84
N MET A 60 10.48 -3.31 -19.52
CA MET A 60 9.13 -3.68 -19.97
C MET A 60 8.16 -3.84 -18.80
N LEU A 61 8.55 -4.58 -17.75
CA LEU A 61 7.73 -4.76 -16.54
C LEU A 61 7.36 -3.42 -15.88
N THR A 62 8.29 -2.47 -15.86
CA THR A 62 8.07 -1.16 -15.24
C THR A 62 7.25 -0.24 -16.14
N GLU A 63 7.57 -0.16 -17.42
CA GLU A 63 7.08 0.87 -18.34
C GLU A 63 5.80 0.46 -19.08
N GLU A 64 5.68 -0.82 -19.47
CA GLU A 64 4.49 -1.32 -20.15
C GLU A 64 3.41 -1.73 -19.13
N TYR A 65 3.81 -2.52 -18.12
CA TYR A 65 2.87 -3.06 -17.14
C TYR A 65 2.71 -2.21 -15.87
N GLY A 66 3.53 -1.17 -15.70
CA GLY A 66 3.45 -0.28 -14.53
C GLY A 66 3.83 -0.95 -13.21
N LEU A 67 4.54 -2.08 -13.25
CA LEU A 67 4.93 -2.79 -12.03
C LEU A 67 6.04 -2.06 -11.29
N SER A 68 5.97 -2.07 -9.96
CA SER A 68 7.07 -1.55 -9.17
C SER A 68 8.26 -2.52 -9.24
N PRO A 69 9.49 -2.02 -9.49
CA PRO A 69 10.69 -2.86 -9.41
C PRO A 69 10.98 -3.34 -7.97
N VAL A 70 10.31 -2.75 -6.97
CA VAL A 70 10.46 -3.13 -5.57
C VAL A 70 9.35 -4.09 -5.16
N LEU A 71 9.67 -5.37 -5.16
CA LEU A 71 8.79 -6.40 -4.61
C LEU A 71 8.58 -6.19 -3.10
N ARG A 72 7.31 -6.03 -2.70
CA ARG A 72 6.92 -5.97 -1.29
C ARG A 72 7.16 -7.32 -0.62
N LYS A 73 7.51 -7.31 0.67
CA LYS A 73 7.65 -8.53 1.48
C LYS A 73 6.29 -8.87 2.12
N PRO A 74 5.49 -9.78 1.54
CA PRO A 74 4.08 -9.95 1.93
C PRO A 74 3.92 -10.40 3.38
N LEU A 75 4.76 -11.33 3.84
CA LEU A 75 4.72 -11.82 5.22
C LEU A 75 5.05 -10.70 6.22
N PHE A 76 6.02 -9.85 5.90
CA PHE A 76 6.40 -8.73 6.77
C PHE A 76 5.27 -7.69 6.85
N SER A 77 4.68 -7.32 5.71
CA SER A 77 3.55 -6.40 5.65
C SER A 77 2.31 -6.94 6.37
N GLY A 78 2.02 -8.23 6.22
CA GLY A 78 0.92 -8.89 6.93
C GLY A 78 1.16 -8.94 8.43
N ALA A 79 2.34 -9.38 8.86
CA ALA A 79 2.71 -9.47 10.27
C ALA A 79 2.72 -8.09 10.96
N SER A 80 3.23 -7.06 10.30
CA SER A 80 3.24 -5.70 10.86
C SER A 80 1.84 -5.13 11.02
N THR A 81 0.96 -5.34 10.03
CA THR A 81 -0.45 -4.92 10.10
C THR A 81 -1.19 -5.66 11.21
N PHE A 82 -1.00 -6.97 11.32
CA PHE A 82 -1.60 -7.79 12.36
C PHE A 82 -1.13 -7.37 13.77
N ALA A 83 0.18 -7.18 13.95
CA ALA A 83 0.74 -6.73 15.23
C ALA A 83 0.22 -5.34 15.60
N ALA A 84 0.18 -4.39 14.65
CA ALA A 84 -0.38 -3.07 14.88
C ALA A 84 -1.86 -3.13 15.28
N PHE A 85 -2.66 -3.97 14.60
CA PHE A 85 -4.07 -4.17 14.94
C PHE A 85 -4.25 -4.74 16.34
N LEU A 86 -3.47 -5.77 16.72
CA LEU A 86 -3.51 -6.34 18.06
C LEU A 86 -3.12 -5.32 19.13
N ILE A 87 -1.98 -4.63 18.94
CA ILE A 87 -1.45 -3.70 19.93
C ILE A 87 -2.44 -2.55 20.13
N CYS A 88 -2.84 -1.86 19.05
CA CYS A 88 -3.74 -0.72 19.13
C CYS A 88 -5.16 -1.11 19.56
N GLY A 89 -5.67 -2.25 19.09
CA GLY A 89 -7.00 -2.76 19.43
C GLY A 89 -7.11 -3.28 20.87
N ALA A 90 -6.01 -3.74 21.47
CA ALA A 90 -5.99 -4.18 22.86
C ALA A 90 -6.02 -3.02 23.86
N VAL A 91 -5.52 -1.83 23.49
CA VAL A 91 -5.43 -0.67 24.37
C VAL A 91 -6.74 -0.36 25.11
N PRO A 92 -7.90 -0.20 24.45
CA PRO A 92 -9.16 0.10 25.15
C PRO A 92 -9.75 -1.07 25.96
N LEU A 93 -9.19 -2.27 25.87
CA LEU A 93 -9.64 -3.44 26.64
C LEU A 93 -8.99 -3.51 28.03
N PHE A 94 -7.86 -2.84 28.25
CA PHE A 94 -7.17 -2.85 29.54
C PHE A 94 -8.03 -2.42 30.74
N PRO A 95 -8.84 -1.35 30.66
CA PRO A 95 -9.69 -0.95 31.80
C PRO A 95 -10.66 -2.05 32.23
N TYR A 96 -11.17 -2.83 31.28
CA TYR A 96 -12.06 -3.96 31.55
C TYR A 96 -11.29 -5.15 32.13
N LEU A 97 -10.08 -5.42 31.66
CA LEU A 97 -9.24 -6.52 32.15
C LEU A 97 -8.85 -6.33 33.63
N PHE A 98 -8.60 -5.08 34.03
CA PHE A 98 -8.18 -4.75 35.39
C PHE A 98 -9.33 -4.33 36.32
N GLY A 99 -10.59 -4.36 35.84
CA GLY A 99 -11.76 -4.02 36.65
C GLY A 99 -11.75 -2.59 37.17
N VAL A 100 -11.24 -1.64 36.37
CA VAL A 100 -11.11 -0.23 36.77
C VAL A 100 -12.49 0.41 36.89
N GLU A 101 -12.70 1.23 37.93
CA GLU A 101 -13.91 2.06 38.03
C GLU A 101 -14.04 2.96 36.80
N ALA A 102 -15.26 3.14 36.28
CA ALA A 102 -15.52 3.87 35.03
C ALA A 102 -14.76 3.33 33.79
N ALA A 103 -14.52 2.00 33.72
CA ALA A 103 -13.86 1.33 32.60
C ALA A 103 -14.38 1.75 31.21
N PHE A 104 -15.69 1.97 31.05
CA PHE A 104 -16.28 2.43 29.79
C PHE A 104 -15.77 3.81 29.35
N SER A 105 -15.80 4.79 30.25
CA SER A 105 -15.33 6.15 29.96
C SER A 105 -13.83 6.19 29.68
N ILE A 106 -13.06 5.39 30.45
CA ILE A 106 -11.61 5.27 30.25
C ILE A 106 -11.31 4.61 28.89
N ALA A 107 -12.04 3.56 28.52
CA ALA A 107 -11.89 2.90 27.23
C ALA A 107 -12.17 3.86 26.06
N ILE A 108 -13.20 4.71 26.15
CA ILE A 108 -13.48 5.74 25.14
C ILE A 108 -12.29 6.71 25.00
N ALA A 109 -11.77 7.22 26.11
CA ALA A 109 -10.63 8.14 26.10
C ALA A 109 -9.38 7.46 25.51
N MET A 110 -9.14 6.20 25.85
CA MET A 110 -8.03 5.41 25.32
C MET A 110 -8.17 5.15 23.82
N THR A 111 -9.36 4.78 23.33
CA THR A 111 -9.63 4.64 21.89
C THR A 111 -9.40 5.95 21.15
N ALA A 112 -9.89 7.08 21.70
CA ALA A 112 -9.69 8.39 21.10
C ALA A 112 -8.19 8.76 21.02
N ALA A 113 -7.43 8.51 22.09
CA ALA A 113 -5.99 8.72 22.12
C ALA A 113 -5.25 7.85 21.11
N VAL A 114 -5.66 6.58 20.95
CA VAL A 114 -5.08 5.67 19.95
C VAL A 114 -5.35 6.15 18.53
N PHE A 115 -6.60 6.50 18.18
CA PHE A 115 -6.90 6.98 16.83
C PHE A 115 -6.19 8.28 16.51
N PHE A 116 -6.16 9.23 17.44
CA PHE A 116 -5.41 10.47 17.26
C PHE A 116 -3.91 10.19 17.11
N GLY A 117 -3.35 9.31 17.95
CA GLY A 117 -1.94 8.90 17.89
C GLY A 117 -1.55 8.25 16.56
N ILE A 118 -2.39 7.34 16.05
CA ILE A 118 -2.20 6.73 14.72
C ILE A 118 -2.20 7.80 13.63
N GLY A 119 -3.18 8.71 13.65
CA GLY A 119 -3.28 9.79 12.68
C GLY A 119 -2.10 10.77 12.74
N ALA A 120 -1.65 11.11 13.95
CA ALA A 120 -0.49 11.97 14.16
C ALA A 120 0.81 11.30 13.70
N LEU A 121 0.97 9.99 13.92
CA LEU A 121 2.12 9.24 13.45
C LEU A 121 2.14 9.12 11.93
N LYS A 122 0.99 8.84 11.30
CA LYS A 122 0.80 8.83 9.84
C LYS A 122 1.28 10.13 9.19
N ALA A 123 1.12 11.28 9.86
CA ALA A 123 1.53 12.57 9.32
C ALA A 123 3.04 12.70 9.05
N ARG A 124 3.89 11.87 9.66
CA ARG A 124 5.34 11.87 9.36
C ARG A 124 5.68 11.47 7.93
N TRP A 125 4.79 10.74 7.27
CA TRP A 125 4.96 10.30 5.87
C TRP A 125 3.97 10.98 4.92
N SER A 126 3.33 12.06 5.36
CA SER A 126 2.37 12.83 4.58
C SER A 126 2.75 14.31 4.59
N LEU A 127 2.17 15.08 3.67
CA LEU A 127 2.26 16.55 3.66
C LEU A 127 1.31 17.21 4.67
N ALA A 128 0.44 16.43 5.32
CA ALA A 128 -0.50 16.93 6.32
C ALA A 128 0.18 17.23 7.68
N THR A 129 -0.32 18.22 8.42
CA THR A 129 0.13 18.49 9.79
C THR A 129 -0.33 17.38 10.74
N TRP A 130 0.47 17.10 11.78
CA TRP A 130 0.22 16.01 12.72
C TRP A 130 -1.13 16.08 13.43
N TRP A 131 -1.55 17.28 13.82
CA TRP A 131 -2.83 17.47 14.52
C TRP A 131 -4.02 17.32 13.56
N ALA A 132 -3.90 17.77 12.30
CA ALA A 132 -4.97 17.63 11.31
C ALA A 132 -5.20 16.17 10.94
N SER A 133 -4.13 15.43 10.64
CA SER A 133 -4.19 13.99 10.35
C SER A 133 -4.66 13.17 11.57
N GLY A 134 -4.27 13.60 12.78
CA GLY A 134 -4.76 13.05 14.04
C GLY A 134 -6.28 13.22 14.20
N LEU A 135 -6.79 14.44 14.02
CA LEU A 135 -8.22 14.74 14.11
C LEU A 135 -9.05 14.04 13.03
N GLU A 136 -8.53 13.94 11.80
CA GLU A 136 -9.17 13.21 10.71
C GLU A 136 -9.36 11.73 11.08
N THR A 137 -8.28 11.09 11.54
CA THR A 137 -8.30 9.66 11.92
C THR A 137 -9.24 9.42 13.11
N LEU A 138 -9.21 10.31 14.11
CA LEU A 138 -10.14 10.30 15.23
C LEU A 138 -11.60 10.46 14.76
N GLY A 139 -11.87 11.40 13.85
CA GLY A 139 -13.19 11.65 13.29
C GLY A 139 -13.77 10.43 12.58
N VAL A 140 -12.99 9.79 11.70
CA VAL A 140 -13.39 8.55 11.02
C VAL A 140 -13.67 7.43 12.03
N GLY A 141 -12.79 7.26 13.02
CA GLY A 141 -12.96 6.26 14.08
C GLY A 141 -14.21 6.48 14.93
N MET A 142 -14.49 7.73 15.31
CA MET A 142 -15.70 8.08 16.06
C MET A 142 -16.98 7.84 15.25
N LEU A 143 -16.98 8.16 13.96
CA LEU A 143 -18.12 7.89 13.07
C LEU A 143 -18.40 6.39 12.95
N ALA A 144 -17.36 5.58 12.78
CA ALA A 144 -17.48 4.13 12.74
C ALA A 144 -18.00 3.56 14.07
N ALA A 145 -17.46 4.03 15.20
CA ALA A 145 -17.91 3.61 16.53
C ALA A 145 -19.37 4.01 16.80
N ALA A 146 -19.77 5.23 16.42
CA ALA A 146 -21.15 5.70 16.54
C ALA A 146 -22.10 4.85 15.68
N ALA A 147 -21.71 4.50 14.46
CA ALA A 147 -22.49 3.60 13.60
C ALA A 147 -22.62 2.21 14.22
N ALA A 148 -21.53 1.63 14.72
CA ALA A 148 -21.56 0.32 15.39
C ALA A 148 -22.45 0.35 16.65
N PHE A 149 -22.36 1.41 17.45
CA PHE A 149 -23.22 1.59 18.63
C PHE A 149 -24.69 1.75 18.24
N ALA A 150 -24.99 2.55 17.21
CA ALA A 150 -26.36 2.75 16.74
C ALA A 150 -26.99 1.43 16.26
N VAL A 151 -26.24 0.64 15.47
CA VAL A 151 -26.68 -0.69 15.04
C VAL A 151 -26.91 -1.61 16.25
N GLY A 152 -25.96 -1.68 17.17
CA GLY A 152 -26.12 -2.49 18.39
C GLY A 152 -27.31 -2.06 19.25
N TYR A 153 -27.55 -0.75 19.35
CA TYR A 153 -28.69 -0.19 20.07
C TYR A 153 -30.02 -0.52 19.41
N LEU A 154 -30.13 -0.41 18.07
CA LEU A 154 -31.36 -0.73 17.34
C LEU A 154 -31.70 -2.22 17.39
N LEU A 155 -30.69 -3.09 17.41
CA LEU A 155 -30.88 -4.54 17.45
C LEU A 155 -31.11 -5.09 18.87
N ARG A 156 -30.91 -4.29 19.91
CA ARG A 156 -31.01 -4.75 21.31
C ARG A 156 -32.39 -5.32 21.68
N ASP A 157 -33.44 -4.85 21.02
CA ASP A 157 -34.84 -5.21 21.30
C ASP A 157 -35.31 -6.38 20.42
N LEU A 158 -34.48 -6.82 19.45
CA LEU A 158 -34.74 -7.93 18.52
C LEU A 158 -34.08 -9.25 18.96
N VAL A 159 -33.13 -9.20 19.91
CA VAL A 159 -32.32 -10.34 20.39
C VAL A 159 -32.53 -10.52 21.89
#